data_AF-A0A530GG01-F1
#
_entry.id   AF-A0A530GG01-F1
#
_cell.length_a   1.000
_cell.length_b   1.000
_cell.length_c   1.000
_cell.angle_alpha   90.00
_cell.angle_beta   90.00
_cell.angle_gamma   90.00
#
_symmetry.space_group_name_H-M   'P 1'
#
loop_
_entity.id
_entity.type
_entity.pdbx_description
1 polymer ?
#
loop_
_entity_poly.entity_id
_entity_poly.type
_entity_poly.pdbx_seq_one_letter_code
_entity_poly.pdbx_strand_id
1 'polypeptide(L)'
;IRPSTALAKEAGLEVNRGIVVDDRMRTSDPAIMALGECAEVGGHVYGLVAPLYEMARVAAAALADSEDRRFVHSDTPTKLKVTGIDLYSLGDFADGEDREEIILRDASAGIYKR
;
A
#
# COMPACT_ATOMS: atom_id res chain seq x y z
N ILE A 1 -1.98 -2.74 9.12
CA ILE A 1 -1.06 -1.72 9.69
C ILE A 1 -1.83 -0.66 10.46
N ARG A 2 -1.16 0.01 11.41
CA ARG A 2 -1.68 1.19 12.13
C ARG A 2 -0.72 2.36 11.88
N PRO A 3 -1.11 3.33 11.03
CA PRO A 3 -0.29 4.51 10.76
C PRO A 3 0.06 5.30 12.04
N SER A 4 1.29 5.81 12.11
CA SER A 4 1.72 6.72 13.18
C SER A 4 1.46 8.17 12.77
N THR A 5 0.43 8.79 13.35
CA THR A 5 -0.09 10.10 12.92
C THR A 5 -0.07 11.17 14.01
N ALA A 6 0.44 10.85 15.21
CA ALA A 6 0.38 11.75 16.37
C ALA A 6 1.03 13.12 16.10
N LEU A 7 2.24 13.12 15.53
CA LEU A 7 2.96 14.36 15.19
C LEU A 7 2.21 15.21 14.15
N ALA A 8 1.67 14.56 13.11
CA ALA A 8 0.92 15.25 12.07
C ALA A 8 -0.34 15.92 12.62
N LYS A 9 -1.05 15.22 13.51
CA LYS A 9 -2.24 15.75 14.18
C LYS A 9 -1.90 16.94 15.09
N GLU A 10 -0.80 16.86 15.84
CA GLU A 10 -0.31 17.97 16.66
C GLU A 10 0.10 19.18 15.82
N ALA A 11 0.67 18.94 14.64
CA ALA A 11 1.02 19.97 13.65
C ALA A 11 -0.20 20.56 12.90
N GLY A 12 -1.43 20.09 13.18
CA GLY A 12 -2.65 20.57 12.54
C GLY A 12 -2.86 20.07 11.10
N LEU A 13 -2.16 19.02 10.69
CA LEU A 13 -2.36 18.40 9.39
C LEU A 13 -3.65 17.58 9.37
N GLU A 14 -4.24 17.46 8.18
CA GLU A 14 -5.38 16.57 7.97
C GLU A 14 -4.98 15.10 8.16
N VAL A 15 -5.70 14.41 9.03
CA VAL A 15 -5.46 13.01 9.41
C VAL A 15 -6.80 12.28 9.45
N ASN A 16 -6.82 11.09 8.86
CA ASN A 16 -7.92 10.13 8.97
C ASN A 16 -7.38 8.80 9.54
N ARG A 17 -7.28 7.74 8.73
CA ARG A 17 -6.61 6.50 9.09
C ARG A 17 -5.08 6.71 9.07
N GLY A 18 -4.58 7.50 8.12
CA GLY A 18 -3.21 8.00 8.01
C GLY A 18 -3.15 9.53 7.86
N ILE A 19 -1.95 10.06 7.60
CA ILE A 19 -1.76 11.46 7.20
C ILE A 19 -2.33 11.61 5.79
N VAL A 20 -3.36 12.42 5.62
CA VAL A 20 -4.04 12.56 4.33
C VAL A 20 -3.11 13.29 3.36
N VAL A 21 -2.89 12.67 2.20
CA VAL A 21 -2.10 13.23 1.11
C VAL A 21 -2.82 13.13 -0.23
N ASP A 22 -2.47 14.04 -1.14
CA ASP A 22 -2.86 13.96 -2.54
C ASP A 22 -2.05 12.90 -3.31
N ASP A 23 -2.34 12.74 -4.60
CA ASP A 23 -1.61 11.81 -5.48
C ASP A 23 -0.17 12.25 -5.80
N ARG A 24 0.29 13.40 -5.29
CA ARG A 24 1.66 13.87 -5.34
C ARG A 24 2.36 13.80 -3.98
N MET A 25 1.75 13.12 -3.01
CA MET A 25 2.27 12.91 -1.64
C MET A 25 2.34 14.20 -0.80
N ARG A 26 1.59 15.25 -1.19
CA ARG A 26 1.48 16.51 -0.44
C ARG A 26 0.37 16.41 0.59
N THR A 27 0.61 16.93 1.78
CA THR A 27 -0.39 16.98 2.86
C THR A 27 -1.32 18.19 2.70
N SER A 28 -2.20 18.44 3.68
CA SER A 28 -3.00 19.67 3.76
C SER A 28 -2.16 20.95 3.87
N ASP A 29 -0.90 20.85 4.30
CA ASP A 29 0.08 21.93 4.19
C ASP A 29 0.94 21.71 2.93
N PRO A 30 0.94 22.65 1.95
CA PRO A 30 1.72 22.51 0.72
C PRO A 30 3.24 22.39 0.92
N ALA A 31 3.77 22.83 2.07
CA ALA A 31 5.19 22.72 2.40
C ALA A 31 5.57 21.38 3.04
N ILE A 32 4.59 20.54 3.37
CA ILE A 32 4.79 19.26 4.06
C ILE A 32 4.32 18.11 3.19
N MET A 33 5.17 17.09 3.08
CA MET A 33 4.89 15.85 2.36
C MET A 33 4.88 14.66 3.32
N ALA A 34 4.08 13.65 3.01
CA ALA A 34 4.08 12.38 3.73
C ALA A 34 4.03 11.21 2.75
N LEU A 35 4.83 10.18 3.02
CA LEU A 35 4.90 8.93 2.28
C LEU A 35 5.25 7.82 3.26
N GLY A 36 5.03 6.56 2.89
CA GLY A 36 5.27 5.46 3.82
C GLY A 36 3.98 4.87 4.37
N GLU A 37 4.14 4.07 5.43
CA GLU A 37 3.00 3.47 6.15
C GLU A 37 2.19 4.51 6.95
N CYS A 38 2.73 5.73 7.14
CA CYS A 38 2.02 6.81 7.81
C CYS A 38 1.04 7.55 6.90
N ALA A 39 1.19 7.45 5.57
CA ALA A 39 0.42 8.21 4.60
C ALA A 39 -0.88 7.50 4.19
N GLU A 40 -1.92 8.30 3.97
CA GLU A 40 -3.20 7.90 3.40
C GLU A 40 -3.44 8.67 2.10
N VAL A 41 -3.49 7.95 0.98
CA VAL A 41 -3.76 8.53 -0.35
C VAL A 41 -5.09 7.97 -0.84
N GLY A 42 -6.04 8.83 -1.22
CA GLY A 42 -7.35 8.41 -1.70
C GLY A 42 -8.10 7.44 -0.77
N GLY A 43 -7.96 7.59 0.55
CA GLY A 43 -8.58 6.70 1.56
C GLY A 43 -7.82 5.39 1.83
N HIS A 44 -6.70 5.14 1.16
CA HIS A 44 -5.93 3.89 1.25
C HIS A 44 -4.62 4.09 2.02
N VAL A 45 -4.26 3.11 2.86
CA VAL A 45 -2.96 3.03 3.54
C VAL A 45 -2.28 1.72 3.18
N TYR A 46 -0.95 1.75 3.06
CA TYR A 46 -0.18 0.63 2.54
C TYR A 46 0.82 0.11 3.58
N GLY A 47 0.77 -1.21 3.82
CA GLY A 47 1.74 -1.94 4.65
C GLY A 47 2.71 -2.78 3.84
N LEU A 48 3.01 -2.37 2.61
CA LEU A 48 3.82 -3.12 1.65
C LEU A 48 4.92 -2.23 1.08
N VAL A 49 6.13 -2.78 0.99
CA VAL A 49 7.32 -2.04 0.55
C VAL A 49 7.20 -1.51 -0.89
N ALA A 50 6.57 -2.26 -1.79
CA ALA A 50 6.49 -1.86 -3.20
C ALA A 50 5.69 -0.56 -3.44
N PRO A 51 4.44 -0.40 -2.93
CA PRO A 51 3.73 0.88 -2.95
C PRO A 51 4.54 2.01 -2.33
N LEU A 52 5.24 1.75 -1.22
CA LEU A 52 6.05 2.74 -0.52
C LEU A 52 7.20 3.27 -1.36
N TYR A 53 7.85 2.42 -2.16
CA TYR A 53 8.86 2.87 -3.13
C TYR A 53 8.25 3.72 -4.24
N GLU A 54 7.03 3.42 -4.71
CA GLU A 54 6.36 4.28 -5.69
C GLU A 54 6.01 5.64 -5.10
N MET A 55 5.51 5.70 -3.86
CA MET A 55 5.28 6.95 -3.14
C MET A 55 6.56 7.78 -3.04
N ALA A 56 7.69 7.16 -2.69
CA ALA A 56 8.98 7.84 -2.62
C ALA A 56 9.41 8.43 -3.99
N ARG A 57 9.19 7.71 -5.09
CA ARG A 57 9.51 8.21 -6.44
C ARG A 57 8.61 9.38 -6.85
N VAL A 58 7.33 9.34 -6.49
CA VAL A 58 6.38 10.44 -6.73
C VAL A 58 6.79 11.67 -5.92
N ALA A 59 7.08 11.51 -4.64
CA ALA A 59 7.52 12.60 -3.79
C ALA A 59 8.83 13.23 -4.29
N ALA A 60 9.80 12.41 -4.71
CA ALA A 60 11.05 12.89 -5.29
C ALA A 60 10.84 13.67 -6.60
N ALA A 61 9.94 13.22 -7.48
CA ALA A 61 9.59 13.94 -8.71
C ALA A 61 8.94 15.30 -8.40
N ALA A 62 8.01 15.34 -7.44
CA ALA A 62 7.35 16.57 -7.02
C ALA A 62 8.32 17.58 -6.38
N LEU A 63 9.35 17.11 -5.65
CA LEU A 63 10.42 17.96 -5.10
C LEU A 63 11.39 18.47 -6.17
N ALA A 64 11.49 17.76 -7.30
CA ALA A 64 12.33 18.14 -8.44
C ALA A 64 11.57 19.00 -9.48
N ASP A 65 10.43 19.58 -9.10
CA ASP A 65 9.53 20.34 -9.97
C ASP A 65 9.08 19.58 -11.24
N SER A 66 9.06 18.24 -11.17
CA SER A 66 8.52 17.39 -12.23
C SER A 66 7.06 17.05 -11.92
N GLU A 67 6.19 17.47 -12.83
CA GLU A 67 4.73 17.34 -12.72
C GLU A 67 4.18 16.00 -13.23
N ASP A 68 5.04 15.18 -13.85
CA ASP A 68 4.63 14.07 -14.72
C ASP A 68 4.32 12.77 -13.97
N ARG A 69 4.60 12.72 -12.66
CA ARG A 69 4.42 11.51 -11.86
C ARG A 69 3.35 11.71 -10.79
N ARG A 70 2.37 10.81 -10.79
CA ARG A 70 1.31 10.72 -9.77
C ARG A 70 1.30 9.31 -9.20
N PHE A 71 0.97 9.20 -7.92
CA PHE A 71 0.74 7.93 -7.28
C PHE A 71 -0.55 7.33 -7.81
N VAL A 72 -0.47 6.09 -8.27
CA VAL A 72 -1.62 5.32 -8.75
C VAL A 72 -1.75 4.09 -7.89
N HIS A 73 -2.96 3.84 -7.40
CA HIS A 73 -3.26 2.62 -6.68
C HIS A 73 -3.00 1.43 -7.59
N SER A 74 -2.15 0.51 -7.13
CA SER A 74 -1.87 -0.75 -7.82
C SER A 74 -2.19 -1.89 -6.88
N ASP A 75 -2.90 -2.89 -7.39
CA ASP A 75 -3.05 -4.18 -6.74
C ASP A 75 -1.67 -4.81 -6.63
N THR A 76 -1.10 -4.73 -5.44
CA THR A 76 0.21 -5.31 -5.19
C THR A 76 -0.02 -6.71 -4.63
N PRO A 77 0.42 -7.77 -5.31
CA PRO A 77 0.32 -9.09 -4.74
C PRO A 77 1.09 -9.16 -3.43
N THR A 78 0.50 -9.83 -2.45
CA THR A 78 1.14 -10.00 -1.16
C THR A 78 2.01 -11.25 -1.24
N LYS A 79 3.33 -11.06 -1.27
CA LYS A 79 4.31 -12.14 -1.14
C LYS A 79 4.90 -12.13 0.26
N LEU A 80 4.66 -13.19 1.03
CA LEU A 80 5.25 -13.36 2.35
C LEU A 80 6.57 -14.13 2.19
N LYS A 81 7.68 -13.55 2.66
CA LYS A 81 8.98 -14.24 2.72
C LYS A 81 9.12 -14.88 4.09
N VAL A 82 8.75 -16.15 4.22
CA VAL A 82 9.07 -17.00 5.37
C VAL A 82 10.13 -18.00 4.93
N THR A 83 11.17 -18.20 5.74
CA THR A 83 12.22 -19.17 5.42
C THR A 83 11.60 -20.55 5.18
N GLY A 84 11.79 -21.10 3.98
CA GLY A 84 11.27 -22.41 3.60
C GLY A 84 9.83 -22.43 3.10
N ILE A 85 9.15 -21.29 2.93
CA ILE A 85 7.79 -21.22 2.40
C ILE A 85 7.70 -20.13 1.32
N ASP A 86 7.35 -20.54 0.10
CA ASP A 86 6.97 -19.62 -0.98
C ASP A 86 5.45 -19.40 -0.97
N LEU A 87 5.02 -18.29 -0.38
CA LEU A 87 3.60 -17.90 -0.30
C LEU A 87 3.33 -16.65 -1.13
N TYR A 88 2.30 -16.73 -1.98
CA TYR A 88 1.83 -15.63 -2.82
C TYR A 88 0.30 -15.63 -2.86
N SER A 89 -0.31 -14.45 -2.86
CA SER A 89 -1.76 -14.26 -2.99
C SER A 89 -2.05 -13.02 -3.85
N LEU A 90 -2.97 -13.15 -4.81
CA LEU A 90 -3.40 -12.12 -5.74
C LEU A 90 -4.88 -12.30 -6.10
N GLY A 91 -5.63 -11.20 -6.16
CA GLY A 91 -7.03 -11.19 -6.58
C GLY A 91 -8.00 -10.90 -5.44
N ASP A 92 -9.29 -11.05 -5.72
CA ASP A 92 -10.37 -10.92 -4.75
C ASP A 92 -10.70 -12.30 -4.17
N PHE A 93 -10.58 -12.43 -2.85
CA PHE A 93 -10.83 -13.66 -2.10
C PHE A 93 -12.06 -13.58 -1.19
N ALA A 94 -12.90 -12.54 -1.35
CA ALA A 94 -14.15 -12.43 -0.60
C ALA A 94 -15.14 -13.55 -0.98
N ASP A 95 -15.98 -13.94 -0.04
CA ASP A 95 -17.05 -14.92 -0.29
C ASP A 95 -18.13 -14.29 -1.21
N GLY A 96 -18.66 -15.09 -2.14
CA GLY A 96 -19.72 -14.68 -3.07
C GLY A 96 -20.50 -15.88 -3.59
N GLU A 97 -21.81 -15.73 -3.79
CA GLU A 97 -22.69 -16.80 -4.28
C GLU A 97 -22.34 -17.28 -5.70
N ASP A 98 -21.62 -16.46 -6.46
CA ASP A 98 -21.18 -16.69 -7.84
C ASP A 98 -19.75 -17.24 -7.95
N ARG A 99 -19.15 -17.69 -6.84
CA ARG A 99 -17.76 -18.14 -6.80
C ARG A 99 -17.63 -19.64 -6.53
N GLU A 100 -16.72 -20.26 -7.26
CA GLU A 100 -16.34 -21.67 -7.09
C GLU A 100 -14.89 -21.73 -6.62
N GLU A 101 -14.61 -22.62 -5.66
CA GLU A 101 -13.29 -22.81 -5.07
C GLU A 101 -12.61 -24.05 -5.66
N ILE A 102 -11.38 -23.89 -6.16
CA ILE A 102 -10.57 -25.00 -6.66
C ILE A 102 -9.33 -25.13 -5.77
N ILE A 103 -9.15 -26.29 -5.14
CA ILE A 103 -8.00 -26.56 -4.27
C ILE A 103 -7.12 -27.64 -4.89
N LEU A 104 -5.84 -27.32 -5.08
CA LEU A 104 -4.80 -28.29 -5.41
C LEU A 104 -3.92 -28.55 -4.18
N ARG A 105 -3.80 -29.83 -3.79
CA ARG A 105 -2.90 -30.27 -2.72
C ARG A 105 -1.97 -31.37 -3.25
N ASP A 106 -0.67 -31.13 -3.20
CA ASP A 106 0.36 -32.13 -3.47
C ASP A 106 1.35 -32.16 -2.30
N ALA A 107 1.16 -33.13 -1.41
CA ALA A 107 2.00 -33.29 -0.22
C ALA A 107 3.43 -33.71 -0.55
N SER A 108 3.63 -34.41 -1.67
CA SER A 108 4.96 -34.89 -2.09
C SER A 108 5.82 -33.75 -2.63
N ALA A 109 5.21 -32.83 -3.36
CA ALA A 109 5.85 -31.62 -3.88
C ALA A 109 5.80 -30.44 -2.90
N GLY A 110 5.10 -30.56 -1.76
CA GLY A 110 4.90 -29.48 -0.80
C GLY A 110 4.04 -28.32 -1.34
N ILE A 111 3.14 -28.59 -2.29
CA ILE A 111 2.35 -27.57 -2.99
C ILE A 111 0.94 -27.49 -2.40
N TYR A 112 0.52 -26.27 -2.10
CA TYR A 112 -0.87 -25.90 -1.84
C TYR A 112 -1.25 -24.73 -2.74
N LYS A 113 -2.37 -24.85 -3.47
CA LYS A 113 -2.97 -23.75 -4.24
C LYS A 113 -4.47 -23.71 -3.98
N ARG A 114 -4.98 -22.50 -3.83
CA ARG A 114 -6.39 -22.16 -3.64
C ARG A 114 -6.65 -20.93 -4.49
#